data_AF-A0A183HT41-F1
#
_entry.id   AF-A0A183HT41-F1
#
_cell.length_a   1.000
_cell.length_b   1.000
_cell.length_c   1.000
_cell.angle_alpha   90.00
_cell.angle_beta   90.00
_cell.angle_gamma   90.00
#
_symmetry.space_group_name_H-M   'P 1'
#
loop_
_entity.id
_entity.type
_entity.pdbx_description
1 polymer ?
#
loop_
_entity_poly.entity_id
_entity_poly.type
_entity_poly.pdbx_seq_one_letter_code
_entity_poly.pdbx_strand_id
1 'polypeptide(L)'
;MGQDSRSRKARLQQVLSQICDKMNLQSLSLRYHNAAMAYAARAGDHDLQYRCLLSKMNFSGDQRLKTAIELVHVATNLNQQASWEATLILAQEKIRAKDFVGAKWDLISMLASKGHEKLDAEDQRSFYQILITGDFSFHQQKLKLESFNSQ
;
A
#
# COMPACT_ATOMS: atom_id res chain seq x y z
N MET A 1 24.38 -21.57 4.12
CA MET A 1 25.22 -20.47 3.57
C MET A 1 24.57 -19.64 2.43
N GLY A 2 23.34 -19.93 1.95
CA GLY A 2 22.79 -19.28 0.74
C GLY A 2 21.86 -18.06 0.93
N GLN A 3 21.25 -17.87 2.11
CA GLN A 3 20.31 -16.76 2.36
C GLN A 3 21.02 -15.40 2.32
N ASP A 4 22.19 -15.31 2.94
CA ASP A 4 22.95 -14.06 3.04
C ASP A 4 23.45 -13.54 1.67
N SER A 5 23.72 -14.43 0.71
CA SER A 5 24.05 -14.02 -0.67
C SER A 5 22.84 -13.40 -1.40
N ARG A 6 21.65 -13.99 -1.22
CA ARG A 6 20.42 -13.52 -1.89
C ARG A 6 19.94 -12.19 -1.32
N SER A 7 19.95 -12.03 0.01
CA SER A 7 19.59 -10.77 0.66
C SER A 7 20.57 -9.64 0.32
N ARG A 8 21.89 -9.93 0.27
CA ARG A 8 22.89 -8.94 -0.21
C ARG A 8 22.63 -8.53 -1.66
N LYS A 9 22.30 -9.49 -2.53
CA LYS A 9 21.96 -9.20 -3.94
C LYS A 9 20.71 -8.32 -4.04
N ALA A 10 19.67 -8.60 -3.25
CA ALA A 10 18.46 -7.79 -3.22
C ALA A 10 18.75 -6.33 -2.80
N ARG A 11 19.53 -6.14 -1.74
CA ARG A 11 19.95 -4.82 -1.26
C ARG A 11 20.82 -4.07 -2.27
N LEU A 12 21.74 -4.76 -2.95
CA LEU A 12 22.53 -4.15 -4.02
C LEU A 12 21.64 -3.61 -5.15
N GLN A 13 20.63 -4.38 -5.58
CA GLN A 13 19.68 -3.92 -6.59
C GLN A 13 18.85 -2.72 -6.10
N GLN A 14 18.45 -2.69 -4.83
CA GLN A 14 17.75 -1.55 -4.24
C GLN A 14 18.60 -0.28 -4.30
N VAL A 15 19.88 -0.35 -3.91
CA VAL A 15 20.80 0.79 -3.96
C VAL A 15 21.00 1.26 -5.40
N LEU A 16 21.19 0.34 -6.35
CA LEU A 16 21.33 0.68 -7.77
C LEU A 16 20.07 1.38 -8.32
N SER A 17 18.88 0.93 -7.92
CA SER A 17 17.62 1.60 -8.27
C SER A 17 17.60 3.05 -7.76
N GLN A 18 17.91 3.26 -6.48
CA GLN A 18 17.93 4.60 -5.88
C GLN A 18 18.96 5.54 -6.51
N ILE A 19 20.15 5.03 -6.86
CA ILE A 19 21.16 5.82 -7.58
C ILE A 19 20.65 6.21 -8.97
N CYS A 20 20.09 5.26 -9.72
CA CYS A 20 19.55 5.54 -11.05
C CYS A 20 18.40 6.55 -11.00
N ASP A 21 17.53 6.46 -9.98
CA ASP A 21 16.44 7.41 -9.76
C ASP A 21 16.97 8.84 -9.56
N LYS A 22 17.96 9.01 -8.69
CA LYS A 22 18.64 10.31 -8.45
C LYS A 22 19.36 10.86 -9.68
N MET A 23 19.78 9.98 -10.60
CA MET A 23 20.40 10.36 -11.87
C MET A 23 19.37 10.58 -13.00
N ASN A 24 18.06 10.56 -12.71
CA ASN A 24 16.97 10.65 -13.67
C ASN A 24 16.98 9.53 -14.75
N LEU A 25 17.59 8.38 -14.44
CA LEU A 25 17.65 7.20 -15.30
C LEU A 25 16.44 6.28 -15.01
N GLN A 26 15.23 6.76 -15.28
CA GLN A 26 13.98 6.14 -14.84
C GLN A 26 13.81 4.68 -15.28
N SER A 27 14.13 4.36 -16.54
CA SER A 27 14.02 2.99 -17.06
C SER A 27 14.94 2.01 -16.34
N LEU A 28 16.16 2.45 -16.02
CA LEU A 28 17.14 1.64 -15.30
C LEU A 28 16.81 1.53 -13.82
N SER A 29 16.32 2.62 -13.21
CA SER A 29 15.79 2.62 -11.84
C SER A 29 14.69 1.58 -11.67
N LEU A 30 13.71 1.55 -12.58
CA LEU A 30 12.60 0.59 -12.56
C LEU A 30 13.10 -0.85 -12.75
N ARG A 31 14.05 -1.08 -13.65
CA ARG A 31 14.64 -2.41 -13.87
C ARG A 31 15.31 -2.94 -12.60
N TYR A 32 16.12 -2.11 -11.93
CA TYR A 32 16.77 -2.50 -10.69
C TYR A 32 15.78 -2.64 -9.52
N HIS A 33 14.74 -1.81 -9.47
CA HIS A 33 13.66 -1.95 -8.50
C HIS A 33 12.96 -3.32 -8.61
N ASN A 34 12.57 -3.69 -9.83
CA ASN A 34 11.93 -4.99 -10.09
C ASN A 34 12.86 -6.17 -9.75
N ALA A 35 14.16 -6.02 -10.04
CA ALA A 35 15.15 -7.02 -9.64
C ALA A 35 15.29 -7.14 -8.12
N ALA A 36 15.32 -6.01 -7.39
CA ALA A 36 15.37 -5.99 -5.93
C ALA A 36 14.17 -6.74 -5.33
N MET A 37 12.96 -6.45 -5.81
CA MET A 37 11.74 -7.17 -5.42
C MET A 37 11.83 -8.67 -5.65
N ALA A 38 12.26 -9.10 -6.84
CA ALA A 38 12.37 -10.51 -7.17
C ALA A 38 13.39 -11.24 -6.29
N TYR A 39 14.53 -10.61 -5.98
CA TYR A 39 15.52 -11.21 -5.07
C TYR A 39 15.04 -11.22 -3.62
N ALA A 40 14.35 -10.17 -3.16
CA ALA A 40 13.80 -10.10 -1.81
C ALA A 40 12.76 -11.21 -1.58
N ALA A 41 11.85 -11.42 -2.54
CA ALA A 41 10.88 -12.52 -2.51
C ALA A 41 11.56 -13.90 -2.44
N ARG A 42 12.59 -14.13 -3.26
CA ARG A 42 13.37 -15.40 -3.25
C ARG A 42 14.22 -15.61 -2.00
N ALA A 43 14.51 -14.54 -1.27
CA ALA A 43 15.27 -14.58 -0.03
C ALA A 43 14.35 -14.72 1.21
N GLY A 44 13.04 -14.50 1.06
CA GLY A 44 12.12 -14.35 2.20
C GLY A 44 12.35 -13.06 2.99
N ASP A 45 12.94 -12.03 2.37
CA ASP A 45 13.18 -10.73 3.01
C ASP A 45 11.90 -9.89 2.89
N HIS A 46 10.96 -10.10 3.82
CA HIS A 46 9.67 -9.41 3.83
C HIS A 46 9.81 -7.91 4.10
N ASP A 47 10.83 -7.50 4.86
CA ASP A 47 11.08 -6.09 5.17
C ASP A 47 11.51 -5.34 3.91
N LEU A 48 12.43 -5.92 3.14
CA LEU A 48 12.83 -5.34 1.86
C LEU A 48 11.69 -5.35 0.83
N GLN A 49 10.88 -6.42 0.80
CA GLN A 49 9.68 -6.46 -0.06
C GLN A 49 8.72 -5.32 0.29
N TYR A 50 8.43 -5.12 1.57
CA TYR A 50 7.53 -4.05 2.04
C TYR A 50 8.05 -2.67 1.64
N ARG A 51 9.34 -2.39 1.87
CA ARG A 51 9.97 -1.10 1.50
C ARG A 51 9.95 -0.86 -0.01
N CYS A 52 10.20 -1.89 -0.82
CA CYS A 52 10.12 -1.77 -2.26
C CYS A 52 8.68 -1.56 -2.75
N LEU A 53 7.68 -2.25 -2.18
CA LEU A 53 6.27 -2.00 -2.52
C LEU A 53 5.81 -0.59 -2.15
N LEU A 54 6.19 -0.07 -0.98
CA LEU A 54 5.96 1.34 -0.61
C LEU A 54 6.56 2.30 -1.63
N SER A 55 7.81 2.07 -2.04
CA SER A 55 8.45 2.88 -3.08
C SER A 55 7.72 2.77 -4.43
N LYS A 56 7.23 1.58 -4.80
CA LYS A 56 6.48 1.36 -6.03
C LYS A 56 5.14 2.09 -6.06
N MET A 57 4.51 2.35 -4.90
CA MET A 57 3.27 3.14 -4.82
C MET A 57 3.41 4.53 -5.46
N ASN A 58 4.61 5.11 -5.46
CA ASN A 58 4.87 6.44 -6.03
C ASN A 58 4.90 6.45 -7.57
N PHE A 59 5.06 5.30 -8.22
CA PHE A 59 5.27 5.21 -9.68
C PHE A 59 4.27 4.33 -10.41
N SER A 60 3.35 3.68 -9.69
CA SER A 60 2.56 2.55 -10.23
C SER A 60 1.33 2.95 -11.06
N GLY A 61 0.99 4.24 -11.20
CA GLY A 61 -0.14 4.69 -12.02
C GLY A 61 -1.42 3.87 -11.74
N ASP A 62 -1.94 3.20 -12.76
CA ASP A 62 -3.15 2.36 -12.67
C ASP A 62 -2.96 1.04 -11.87
N GLN A 63 -1.73 0.64 -11.57
CA GLN A 63 -1.42 -0.59 -10.81
C GLN A 63 -1.30 -0.35 -9.30
N ARG A 64 -1.62 0.85 -8.81
CA ARG A 64 -1.49 1.20 -7.39
C ARG A 64 -2.35 0.33 -6.48
N LEU A 65 -3.60 0.05 -6.86
CA LEU A 65 -4.49 -0.81 -6.06
C LEU A 65 -3.91 -2.23 -5.90
N LYS A 66 -3.43 -2.83 -6.99
CA LYS A 66 -2.78 -4.15 -6.94
C LYS A 66 -1.53 -4.13 -6.06
N THR A 67 -0.73 -3.07 -6.16
CA THR A 67 0.48 -2.90 -5.33
C THR A 67 0.12 -2.76 -3.84
N ALA A 68 -0.96 -2.05 -3.51
CA ALA A 68 -1.43 -1.92 -2.13
C ALA A 68 -1.96 -3.26 -1.55
N ILE A 69 -2.63 -4.08 -2.37
CA ILE A 69 -3.04 -5.44 -1.97
C ILE A 69 -1.81 -6.30 -1.65
N GLU A 70 -0.79 -6.28 -2.52
CA GLU A 70 0.48 -6.98 -2.30
C GLU A 70 1.18 -6.47 -1.04
N LEU A 71 1.14 -5.15 -0.78
CA LEU A 71 1.73 -4.52 0.40
C LEU A 71 1.11 -5.05 1.70
N VAL A 72 -0.22 -5.12 1.79
CA VAL A 72 -0.92 -5.70 2.95
C VAL A 72 -0.51 -7.14 3.16
N HIS A 73 -0.43 -7.95 2.09
CA HIS A 73 -0.03 -9.34 2.20
C HIS A 73 1.38 -9.49 2.79
N VAL A 74 2.34 -8.70 2.31
CA VAL A 74 3.72 -8.72 2.84
C VAL A 74 3.75 -8.24 4.29
N ALA A 75 3.00 -7.19 4.62
CA ALA A 75 2.99 -6.57 5.95
C ALA A 75 2.58 -7.54 7.08
N THR A 76 1.71 -8.52 6.79
CA THR A 76 1.32 -9.55 7.77
C THR A 76 2.50 -10.39 8.27
N ASN A 77 3.61 -10.44 7.53
CA ASN A 77 4.83 -11.17 7.90
C ASN A 77 5.85 -10.33 8.70
N LEU A 78 5.54 -9.06 8.99
CA LEU A 78 6.44 -8.14 9.67
C LEU A 78 6.01 -7.92 11.12
N ASN A 79 5.15 -6.93 11.33
CA ASN A 79 4.63 -6.55 12.62
C ASN A 79 3.24 -5.95 12.44
N GLN A 80 2.54 -5.79 13.55
CA GLN A 80 1.16 -5.32 13.53
C GLN A 80 1.05 -3.88 13.02
N GLN A 81 2.07 -3.05 13.29
CA GLN A 81 2.12 -1.67 12.84
C GLN A 81 2.16 -1.56 11.32
N ALA A 82 3.07 -2.27 10.66
CA ALA A 82 3.16 -2.32 9.20
C ALA A 82 1.85 -2.82 8.59
N SER A 83 1.15 -3.76 9.27
CA SER A 83 -0.16 -4.23 8.81
C SER A 83 -1.22 -3.13 8.86
N TRP A 84 -1.25 -2.29 9.89
CA TRP A 84 -2.20 -1.17 9.97
C TRP A 84 -1.89 -0.08 8.96
N GLU A 85 -0.63 0.31 8.82
CA GLU A 85 -0.16 1.28 7.82
C GLU A 85 -0.53 0.81 6.39
N ALA A 86 -0.22 -0.44 6.06
CA ALA A 86 -0.58 -1.02 4.76
C ALA A 86 -2.09 -1.07 4.52
N THR A 87 -2.88 -1.36 5.56
CA THR A 87 -4.35 -1.40 5.46
C THR A 87 -4.92 0.00 5.21
N LEU A 88 -4.36 1.03 5.84
CA LEU A 88 -4.74 2.42 5.58
C LEU A 88 -4.43 2.81 4.12
N ILE A 89 -3.24 2.45 3.62
CA ILE A 89 -2.87 2.68 2.22
C ILE A 89 -3.83 1.95 1.28
N LEU A 90 -4.19 0.70 1.56
CA LEU A 90 -5.15 -0.06 0.75
C LEU A 90 -6.52 0.62 0.72
N ALA A 91 -7.03 1.08 1.87
CA ALA A 91 -8.30 1.79 1.92
C ALA A 91 -8.28 3.07 1.06
N GLN A 92 -7.19 3.85 1.13
CA GLN A 92 -7.00 5.04 0.28
C GLN A 92 -7.01 4.70 -1.22
N GLU A 93 -6.31 3.64 -1.62
CA GLU A 93 -6.27 3.23 -3.02
C GLU A 93 -7.59 2.66 -3.52
N LYS A 94 -8.34 1.94 -2.67
CA LYS A 94 -9.70 1.50 -2.99
C LYS A 94 -10.63 2.70 -3.22
N ILE A 95 -10.53 3.74 -2.40
CA ILE A 95 -11.27 5.01 -2.61
C ILE A 95 -10.87 5.65 -3.94
N ARG A 96 -9.58 5.74 -4.25
CA ARG A 96 -9.09 6.26 -5.55
C ARG A 96 -9.64 5.46 -6.73
N ALA A 97 -9.72 4.14 -6.59
CA ALA A 97 -10.31 3.23 -7.56
C ALA A 97 -11.85 3.21 -7.57
N LYS A 98 -12.52 4.03 -6.73
CA LYS A 98 -13.98 4.07 -6.54
C LYS A 98 -14.59 2.79 -5.98
N ASP A 99 -13.78 1.89 -5.41
CA ASP A 99 -14.23 0.76 -4.60
C ASP A 99 -14.50 1.23 -3.16
N PHE A 100 -15.58 1.98 -3.01
CA PHE A 100 -15.93 2.53 -1.70
C PHE A 100 -16.36 1.43 -0.73
N VAL A 101 -17.10 0.40 -1.20
CA VAL A 101 -17.54 -0.70 -0.33
C VAL A 101 -16.35 -1.44 0.25
N GLY A 102 -15.34 -1.76 -0.56
CA GLY A 102 -14.12 -2.39 -0.09
C GLY A 102 -13.34 -1.52 0.90
N ALA A 103 -13.22 -0.21 0.62
CA ALA A 103 -12.57 0.72 1.54
C ALA A 103 -13.29 0.84 2.89
N LYS A 104 -14.63 0.84 2.87
CA LYS A 104 -15.45 0.88 4.10
C LYS A 104 -15.14 -0.30 5.01
N TRP A 105 -15.07 -1.51 4.45
CA TRP A 105 -14.78 -2.71 5.23
C TRP A 105 -13.38 -2.68 5.84
N ASP A 106 -12.38 -2.20 5.11
CA ASP A 106 -11.02 -2.04 5.63
C ASP A 106 -11.00 -1.05 6.83
N LEU A 107 -11.66 0.10 6.70
CA LEU A 107 -11.74 1.12 7.76
C LEU A 107 -12.50 0.61 8.99
N ILE A 108 -13.63 -0.09 8.80
CA ILE A 108 -14.37 -0.71 9.91
C ILE A 108 -13.52 -1.76 10.61
N SER A 109 -12.75 -2.57 9.87
CA SER A 109 -11.83 -3.54 10.46
C SER A 109 -10.78 -2.84 11.34
N MET A 110 -10.22 -1.73 10.88
CA MET A 110 -9.26 -0.93 11.65
C MET A 110 -9.89 -0.25 12.89
N LEU A 111 -11.17 0.15 12.83
CA LEU A 111 -11.92 0.63 14.00
C LEU A 111 -12.11 -0.49 15.02
N ALA A 112 -12.62 -1.63 14.57
CA ALA A 112 -12.94 -2.78 15.42
C ALA A 112 -11.70 -3.33 16.14
N SER A 113 -10.54 -3.34 15.46
CA SER A 113 -9.29 -3.79 16.05
C SER A 113 -8.55 -2.72 16.87
N LYS A 114 -9.09 -1.50 16.95
CA LYS A 114 -8.37 -0.30 17.46
C LYS A 114 -7.01 -0.07 16.79
N GLY A 115 -6.84 -0.53 15.56
CA GLY A 115 -5.58 -0.40 14.82
C GLY A 115 -5.26 1.06 14.50
N HIS A 116 -6.28 1.87 14.29
CA HIS A 116 -6.15 3.30 14.07
C HIS A 116 -5.48 4.06 15.23
N GLU A 117 -5.67 3.64 16.49
CA GLU A 117 -5.02 4.28 17.65
C GLU A 117 -3.49 4.05 17.68
N LYS A 118 -2.98 3.13 16.87
CA LYS A 118 -1.57 2.73 16.81
C LYS A 118 -0.82 3.27 15.60
N LEU A 119 -1.53 3.96 14.71
CA LEU A 119 -0.92 4.73 13.63
C LEU A 119 -0.18 5.94 14.21
N ASP A 120 0.74 6.51 13.44
CA ASP A 120 1.33 7.79 13.79
C ASP A 120 0.31 8.94 13.69
N ALA A 121 0.67 10.12 14.18
CA ALA A 121 -0.26 11.24 14.25
C ALA A 121 -0.74 11.73 12.87
N GLU A 122 0.05 11.57 11.81
CA GLU A 122 -0.32 11.98 10.46
C GLU A 122 -1.28 10.96 9.84
N ASP A 123 -0.97 9.68 9.95
CA ASP A 123 -1.80 8.58 9.48
C ASP A 123 -3.12 8.48 10.25
N GLN A 124 -3.12 8.76 11.56
CA GLN A 124 -4.35 8.88 12.35
C GLN A 124 -5.26 9.99 11.81
N ARG A 125 -4.71 11.17 11.52
CA ARG A 125 -5.48 12.29 10.96
C ARG A 125 -6.02 11.93 9.58
N SER A 126 -5.19 11.32 8.74
CA SER A 126 -5.58 10.83 7.42
C SER A 126 -6.73 9.82 7.51
N PHE A 127 -6.64 8.86 8.43
CA PHE A 127 -7.69 7.88 8.71
C PHE A 127 -9.02 8.54 9.08
N TYR A 128 -9.04 9.48 10.03
CA TYR A 128 -10.27 10.19 10.40
C TYR A 128 -10.82 11.07 9.27
N GLN A 129 -9.94 11.72 8.51
CA GLN A 129 -10.35 12.49 7.35
C GLN A 129 -11.02 11.60 6.29
N ILE A 130 -10.46 10.42 6.04
CA ILE A 130 -11.02 9.43 5.11
C ILE A 130 -12.38 8.94 5.61
N LEU A 131 -12.54 8.67 6.90
CA LEU A 131 -13.84 8.28 7.48
C LEU A 131 -14.91 9.35 7.22
N ILE A 132 -14.60 10.62 7.53
CA ILE A 132 -15.53 11.74 7.34
C ILE A 132 -15.87 11.93 5.86
N THR A 133 -14.87 11.92 4.98
CA THR A 133 -15.05 12.16 3.54
C THR A 133 -15.71 10.97 2.84
N GLY A 134 -15.37 9.77 3.31
CA GLY A 134 -15.96 8.51 2.91
C GLY A 134 -17.45 8.49 3.24
N ASP A 135 -17.83 8.78 4.48
CA ASP A 135 -19.24 8.84 4.91
C ASP A 135 -20.08 9.78 4.05
N PHE A 136 -19.54 10.96 3.71
CA PHE A 136 -20.21 11.89 2.81
C PHE A 136 -20.40 11.31 1.39
N SER A 137 -19.37 10.65 0.86
CA SER A 137 -19.40 10.02 -0.47
C SER A 137 -20.33 8.80 -0.53
N PHE A 138 -20.38 7.99 0.53
CA PHE A 138 -21.33 6.89 0.68
C PHE A 138 -22.77 7.40 0.72
N HIS A 139 -23.01 8.50 1.44
CA HIS A 139 -24.34 9.09 1.53
C HIS A 139 -24.82 9.61 0.17
N GLN A 140 -23.95 10.25 -0.61
CA GLN A 140 -24.29 10.69 -1.96
C GLN A 140 -24.57 9.52 -2.93
N GLN A 141 -23.84 8.41 -2.84
CA GLN A 141 -24.12 7.23 -3.68
C GLN A 141 -25.44 6.56 -3.30
N LYS A 142 -25.72 6.45 -2.01
CA LYS A 142 -27.00 5.93 -1.51
C LYS A 142 -28.18 6.77 -2.03
N LEU A 143 -28.09 8.09 -1.94
CA LEU A 143 -29.12 9.01 -2.46
C LEU A 143 -29.30 8.88 -3.98
N LYS A 144 -28.21 8.69 -4.75
CA LYS A 144 -28.30 8.44 -6.20
C LYS A 144 -29.00 7.12 -6.52
N LEU A 145 -28.70 6.04 -5.79
CA LEU A 145 -29.34 4.73 -5.98
C LEU A 145 -30.83 4.75 -5.61
N GLU A 146 -31.20 5.45 -4.53
CA GLU A 146 -32.59 5.60 -4.12
C GLU A 146 -33.40 6.44 -5.12
N SER A 147 -32.79 7.47 -5.73
CA SER A 147 -33.43 8.25 -6.79
C SER A 147 -33.64 7.48 -8.10
N PHE A 148 -32.79 6.48 -8.39
CA PHE A 148 -32.91 5.62 -9.57
C PHE A 148 -33.98 4.54 -9.43
N ASN A 149 -34.23 4.06 -8.21
CA ASN A 149 -35.27 3.04 -7.94
C ASN A 149 -36.68 3.64 -7.75
N SER A 150 -36.82 4.96 -7.88
CA SER A 150 -38.09 5.70 -7.72
C SER A 150 -38.69 6.16 -9.05
N GLN A 151 -38.13 5.72 -10.19
CA GLN A 151 -38.64 5.90 -11.56
C GLN A 151 -39.06 4.55 -12.14
#